data_AF-A0A939UER0-F1
#
_entry.id   AF-A0A939UER0-F1
#
_cell.length_a   1.000
_cell.length_b   1.000
_cell.length_c   1.000
_cell.angle_alpha   90.00
_cell.angle_beta   90.00
_cell.angle_gamma   90.00
#
_symmetry.space_group_name_H-M   'P 1'
#
loop_
_entity.id
_entity.type
_entity.pdbx_description
1 polymer ?
#
loop_
_entity_poly.entity_id
_entity_poly.type
_entity_poly.pdbx_seq_one_letter_code
_entity_poly.pdbx_strand_id
1 'polypeptide(L)'
;MSKPRITIHPKFTIGEISPRLYSAFLEPIGNMVNGFMYNPKHPTADEQGFRTDVIELLKKTGLPGVRLPGGNFVSAWQWKDS
;
A
#
# COMPACT_ATOMS: atom_id res chain seq x y z
N MET A 1 24.88 -4.58 -34.35
CA MET A 1 24.22 -4.68 -33.03
C MET A 1 23.93 -6.15 -32.74
N SER A 2 24.31 -6.66 -31.57
CA SER A 2 24.00 -8.05 -31.18
C SER A 2 22.51 -8.15 -30.79
N LYS A 3 21.88 -9.29 -31.08
CA LYS A 3 20.49 -9.55 -30.67
C LYS A 3 20.46 -10.02 -29.21
N PRO A 4 19.60 -9.45 -28.35
CA PRO A 4 19.43 -9.95 -26.99
C PRO A 4 18.81 -11.36 -27.01
N ARG A 5 19.21 -12.20 -26.05
CA ARG A 5 18.67 -13.55 -25.83
C ARG A 5 18.35 -13.76 -24.35
N ILE A 6 17.25 -14.45 -24.07
CA ILE A 6 16.84 -14.89 -22.73
C ILE A 6 16.64 -16.40 -22.77
N THR A 7 17.08 -17.12 -21.73
CA THR A 7 16.83 -18.55 -21.52
C THR A 7 16.18 -18.73 -20.14
N ILE A 8 15.10 -19.49 -20.06
CA ILE A 8 14.38 -19.78 -18.81
C ILE A 8 14.37 -21.29 -18.61
N HIS A 9 14.87 -21.75 -17.46
CA HIS A 9 14.90 -23.18 -17.13
C HIS A 9 14.31 -23.41 -15.73
N PRO A 10 13.20 -24.18 -15.57
CA PRO A 10 12.48 -24.32 -14.29
C PRO A 10 13.31 -24.90 -13.14
N LYS A 11 14.37 -25.66 -13.43
CA LYS A 11 15.27 -26.23 -12.39
C LYS A 11 16.33 -25.24 -11.88
N PHE A 12 16.49 -24.07 -12.51
CA PHE A 12 17.48 -23.07 -12.09
C PHE A 12 16.81 -22.04 -11.18
N THR A 13 16.40 -22.49 -10.00
CA THR A 13 15.71 -21.67 -9.00
C THR A 13 16.70 -20.82 -8.20
N ILE A 14 16.38 -19.55 -7.95
CA ILE A 14 17.18 -18.65 -7.08
C ILE A 14 16.70 -18.74 -5.63
N GLY A 15 15.39 -18.68 -5.41
CA GLY A 15 14.77 -18.70 -4.08
C GLY A 15 13.27 -18.49 -4.14
N GLU A 16 12.63 -18.48 -2.98
CA GLU A 16 11.19 -18.20 -2.86
C GLU A 16 10.92 -16.69 -2.94
N ILE A 17 9.92 -16.32 -3.74
CA ILE A 17 9.45 -14.93 -3.80
C ILE A 17 8.52 -14.70 -2.61
N SER A 18 8.98 -13.92 -1.63
CA SER A 18 8.14 -13.56 -0.49
C SER A 18 6.94 -12.72 -0.96
N PRO A 19 5.70 -13.06 -0.58
CA PRO A 19 4.53 -12.24 -0.90
C PRO A 19 4.70 -10.79 -0.44
N ARG A 20 5.41 -10.55 0.67
CA ARG A 20 5.63 -9.21 1.24
C ARG A 20 6.32 -8.23 0.29
N LEU A 21 6.97 -8.69 -0.77
CA LEU A 21 7.50 -7.83 -1.83
C LEU A 21 6.40 -7.03 -2.55
N TYR A 22 5.16 -7.52 -2.51
CA TYR A 22 3.99 -6.85 -3.07
C TYR A 22 3.25 -6.00 -2.05
N SER A 23 3.86 -5.63 -0.93
CA SER A 23 3.25 -4.73 0.08
C SER A 23 3.20 -3.28 -0.40
N ALA A 24 2.34 -2.48 0.22
CA ALA A 24 2.18 -1.06 -0.07
C ALA A 24 2.69 -0.15 1.05
N PHE A 25 2.66 1.14 0.80
CA PHE A 25 3.05 2.19 1.73
C PHE A 25 1.98 3.30 1.76
N LEU A 26 1.60 3.73 2.96
CA LEU A 26 0.68 4.83 3.19
C LEU A 26 1.34 5.85 4.14
N GLU A 27 1.32 7.11 3.75
CA GLU A 27 1.83 8.23 4.53
C GLU A 27 0.73 9.28 4.69
N PRO A 28 0.63 9.96 5.85
CA PRO A 28 -0.20 11.16 6.02
C PRO A 28 0.36 12.37 5.24
N ILE A 29 0.56 12.21 3.93
CA ILE A 29 1.01 13.26 3.02
C ILE A 29 -0.17 13.78 2.21
N GLY A 30 -0.34 15.11 2.22
CA GLY A 30 -1.48 15.76 1.57
C GLY A 30 -2.80 15.21 2.10
N ASN A 31 -3.64 14.70 1.20
CA ASN A 31 -4.96 14.17 1.51
C ASN A 31 -5.03 12.63 1.52
N MET A 32 -3.90 11.92 1.51
CA MET A 32 -3.91 10.46 1.40
C MET A 32 -4.62 9.78 2.57
N VAL A 33 -4.32 10.19 3.81
CA VAL A 33 -5.06 9.69 4.98
C VAL A 33 -6.36 10.49 5.13
N ASN A 34 -6.26 11.79 5.39
CA ASN A 34 -7.42 12.67 5.56
C ASN A 34 -7.90 13.21 4.22
N GLY A 35 -8.94 12.59 3.65
CA GLY A 35 -9.57 12.98 2.39
C GLY A 35 -9.80 11.77 1.48
N PHE A 36 -8.74 10.98 1.23
CA PHE A 36 -8.80 9.80 0.37
C PHE A 36 -9.16 8.52 1.14
N MET A 37 -8.44 8.15 2.21
CA MET A 37 -8.77 6.96 3.01
C MET A 37 -9.90 7.25 4.03
N TYR A 38 -9.82 8.38 4.73
CA TYR A 38 -10.77 8.81 5.74
C TYR A 38 -11.45 10.12 5.30
N ASN A 39 -12.76 10.09 5.11
CA ASN A 39 -13.58 11.25 4.76
C ASN A 39 -15.03 11.04 5.20
N PRO A 40 -15.39 11.45 6.44
CA PRO A 40 -16.72 11.21 7.02
C PRO A 40 -17.90 11.80 6.25
N LYS A 41 -17.65 12.76 5.34
CA LYS A 41 -18.69 13.40 4.52
C LYS A 41 -18.85 12.75 3.15
N HIS A 42 -18.02 11.76 2.80
CA HIS A 42 -18.11 11.12 1.50
C HIS A 42 -19.31 10.19 1.42
N PRO A 43 -20.03 10.11 0.29
CA PRO A 43 -21.21 9.23 0.14
C PRO A 43 -20.97 7.75 0.41
N THR A 44 -19.72 7.29 0.31
CA THR A 44 -19.31 5.89 0.53
C THR A 44 -18.59 5.69 1.87
N ALA A 45 -18.52 6.71 2.72
CA ALA A 45 -17.94 6.58 4.04
C ALA A 45 -18.79 5.67 4.92
N ASP A 46 -18.14 4.81 5.71
CA ASP A 46 -18.82 4.07 6.78
C ASP A 46 -19.05 4.95 8.02
N GLU A 47 -19.64 4.37 9.07
CA GLU A 47 -19.93 5.05 10.34
C GLU A 47 -18.67 5.59 11.05
N GLN A 48 -17.50 5.02 10.74
CA GLN A 48 -16.21 5.46 11.26
C GLN A 48 -15.55 6.49 10.34
N GLY A 49 -16.16 6.84 9.20
CA GLY A 49 -15.66 7.82 8.24
C GLY A 49 -14.68 7.26 7.21
N PHE A 50 -14.48 5.94 7.12
CA PHE A 50 -13.60 5.33 6.14
C PHE A 50 -14.30 5.11 4.80
N ARG A 51 -13.59 5.41 3.71
CA ARG A 51 -14.06 5.19 2.34
C ARG A 51 -14.14 3.71 2.01
N THR A 52 -15.34 3.14 2.05
CA THR A 52 -15.55 1.69 1.83
C THR A 52 -15.19 1.25 0.41
N ASP A 53 -15.46 2.09 -0.60
CA ASP A 53 -15.11 1.81 -1.99
C ASP A 53 -13.59 1.73 -2.24
N VAL A 54 -12.80 2.51 -1.50
CA VAL A 54 -11.34 2.43 -1.54
C VAL A 54 -10.84 1.16 -0.84
N ILE A 55 -11.39 0.84 0.33
CA ILE A 55 -11.05 -0.37 1.08
C ILE A 55 -11.34 -1.63 0.24
N GLU A 56 -12.51 -1.70 -0.38
CA GLU A 56 -12.90 -2.84 -1.22
C GLU A 56 -12.02 -2.95 -2.48
N LEU A 57 -11.57 -1.84 -3.06
CA LEU A 57 -10.58 -1.88 -4.13
C LEU A 57 -9.25 -2.45 -3.65
N LEU A 58 -8.74 -1.98 -2.50
CA LEU A 58 -7.47 -2.47 -1.94
C LEU A 58 -7.54 -3.96 -1.58
N LYS A 59 -8.66 -4.45 -1.02
CA LYS A 59 -8.82 -5.89 -0.73
C LYS A 59 -8.68 -6.75 -1.99
N LYS A 60 -9.20 -6.31 -3.13
CA LYS A 60 -9.10 -7.04 -4.42
C LYS A 60 -7.66 -7.17 -4.94
N THR A 61 -6.75 -6.32 -4.50
CA THR A 61 -5.34 -6.37 -4.93
C THR A 61 -4.53 -7.47 -4.23
N GLY A 62 -5.03 -8.00 -3.11
CA GLY A 62 -4.31 -9.03 -2.34
C GLY A 62 -3.02 -8.52 -1.68
N LEU A 63 -2.92 -7.23 -1.36
CA LEU A 63 -1.76 -6.65 -0.67
C LEU A 63 -1.47 -7.42 0.63
N PRO A 64 -0.25 -7.94 0.82
CA PRO A 64 0.11 -8.71 2.01
C PRO A 64 0.42 -7.83 3.22
N GLY A 65 0.56 -6.52 3.03
CA GLY A 65 0.81 -5.57 4.10
C GLY A 65 0.85 -4.12 3.62
N VAL A 66 0.74 -3.21 4.58
CA VAL A 66 0.86 -1.76 4.37
C VAL A 66 1.74 -1.18 5.47
N ARG A 67 2.76 -0.40 5.10
CA ARG A 67 3.54 0.41 6.06
C ARG A 67 2.78 1.71 6.35
N LEU A 68 2.57 2.04 7.63
CA LEU A 68 1.95 3.27 8.14
C LEU A 68 2.33 3.44 9.63
N PRO A 69 2.45 4.68 10.18
CA PRO A 69 2.70 5.93 9.48
C PRO A 69 4.19 6.00 9.13
N GLY A 70 4.50 6.39 7.90
CA GLY A 70 5.89 6.32 7.44
C GLY A 70 6.32 7.52 6.64
N GLY A 71 7.45 7.34 5.95
CA GLY A 71 8.06 8.38 5.15
C GLY A 71 8.67 9.47 6.01
N ASN A 72 8.66 10.70 5.51
CA ASN A 72 9.22 11.83 6.21
C ASN A 72 8.31 12.31 7.34
N PHE A 73 7.01 12.04 7.23
CA PHE A 73 6.00 12.39 8.24
C PHE A 73 6.38 11.85 9.64
N VAL A 74 6.79 10.58 9.71
CA VAL A 74 7.07 9.93 11.00
C VAL A 74 8.29 10.53 11.72
N SER A 75 9.18 11.22 11.00
CA SER A 75 10.40 11.80 11.58
C SER A 75 10.15 12.88 12.62
N ALA A 76 8.98 13.54 12.58
CA ALA A 76 8.60 14.57 13.54
C ALA A 76 7.22 14.32 14.19
N TRP A 77 6.64 13.13 13.97
CA TRP A 77 5.31 12.80 14.47
C TRP A 77 5.34 12.31 15.93
N GLN A 78 4.48 12.90 16.76
CA GLN A 78 4.26 12.47 18.14
C GLN A 78 3.02 11.58 18.19
N TRP A 79 3.23 10.25 18.24
CA TRP A 79 2.15 9.27 18.15
C TRP A 79 1.09 9.38 19.27
N LYS A 80 1.43 9.99 20.40
CA LYS A 80 0.51 10.19 21.54
C LYS A 80 -0.58 11.24 21.27
N ASP A 81 -0.38 12.08 20.26
CA ASP A 81 -1.30 13.15 19.89
C ASP A 81 -2.28 12.71 18.77
N SER A 82 -2.34 11.40 18.49
CA SER A 82 -3.13 10.80 17.39
C SER A 82 -4.35 10.04 17.89
#